data_AF-A0A0F9SCF4-F1
#
_entry.id   AF-A0A0F9SCF4-F1
#
_cell.length_a   1.000
_cell.length_b   1.000
_cell.length_c   1.000
_cell.angle_alpha   90.00
_cell.angle_beta   90.00
_cell.angle_gamma   90.00
#
_symmetry.space_group_name_H-M   'P 1'
#
loop_
_entity.id
_entity.type
_entity.pdbx_description
1 polymer ?
#
loop_
_entity_poly.entity_id
_entity_poly.type
_entity_poly.pdbx_seq_one_letter_code
_entity_poly.pdbx_strand_id
1 'polypeptide(L)'
;MPIPKLGTCEWDKEIEFFQSATKEDCDKRARELGMATYSYPRRMNERGIYYKSPEPLQEARIERTPYPDFKIKPFKVTKSRRDEEDIGIVIADPHIDKITESYNLNIAKERFDYLLDSTMTIINLHRPIRKAHIFALGDIGQGENPFQGSKIGETEAGVYEQIHDHAV
;
A
#
# COMPACT_ATOMS: atom_id res chain seq x y z
N MET A 1 31.85 3.21 -40.88
CA MET A 1 32.92 2.26 -40.48
C MET A 1 32.28 0.99 -39.92
N PRO A 2 32.86 -0.21 -40.09
CA PRO A 2 32.32 -1.42 -39.46
C PRO A 2 32.53 -1.38 -37.94
N ILE A 3 31.65 -2.06 -37.19
CA ILE A 3 31.83 -2.26 -35.74
C ILE A 3 33.18 -2.97 -35.51
N PRO A 4 33.97 -2.59 -34.48
CA PRO A 4 35.23 -3.26 -34.16
C PRO A 4 35.09 -4.79 -34.02
N LYS A 5 36.17 -5.51 -34.37
CA LYS A 5 36.23 -6.97 -34.23
C LYS A 5 36.27 -7.34 -32.75
N LEU A 6 35.60 -8.44 -32.39
CA LEU A 6 35.58 -8.96 -31.02
C LEU A 6 37.00 -9.20 -30.50
N GLY A 7 37.26 -8.83 -29.24
CA GLY A 7 38.53 -9.08 -28.56
C GLY A 7 39.67 -8.14 -28.94
N THR A 8 39.40 -7.02 -29.61
CA THR A 8 40.39 -5.96 -29.82
C THR A 8 40.28 -4.87 -28.75
N CYS A 9 41.35 -4.10 -28.52
CA CYS A 9 41.30 -2.94 -27.62
C CYS A 9 40.24 -1.89 -28.04
N GLU A 10 39.93 -1.82 -29.33
CA GLU A 10 38.84 -0.97 -29.85
C GLU A 10 37.45 -1.50 -29.48
N TRP A 11 37.31 -2.82 -29.35
CA TRP A 11 36.07 -3.46 -28.92
C TRP A 11 35.79 -3.22 -27.44
N ASP A 12 36.81 -3.26 -26.59
CA ASP A 12 36.66 -2.95 -25.16
C ASP A 12 36.20 -1.50 -24.95
N LYS A 13 36.76 -0.57 -25.73
CA LYS A 13 36.32 0.84 -25.74
C LYS A 13 34.89 0.99 -26.24
N GLU A 14 34.47 0.20 -27.23
CA GLU A 14 33.09 0.23 -27.75
C GLU A 14 32.09 -0.32 -26.72
N ILE A 15 32.48 -1.35 -25.96
CA ILE A 15 31.68 -1.87 -24.84
C ILE A 15 31.50 -0.80 -23.76
N GLU A 16 32.61 -0.19 -23.33
CA GLU A 16 32.60 0.82 -22.27
C GLU A 16 31.75 2.03 -22.69
N PHE A 17 31.93 2.49 -23.94
CA PHE A 17 31.08 3.52 -24.54
C PHE A 17 29.60 3.14 -24.48
N PHE A 18 29.21 1.95 -24.99
CA PHE A 18 27.82 1.54 -25.03
C PHE A 18 27.18 1.40 -23.64
N GLN A 19 27.94 0.92 -22.66
CA GLN A 19 27.45 0.74 -21.29
C GLN A 19 27.18 2.05 -20.55
N SER A 20 27.89 3.13 -20.89
CA SER A 20 27.72 4.47 -20.31
C SER A 20 26.96 5.45 -21.21
N ALA A 21 26.73 5.11 -22.48
CA ALA A 21 26.14 6.00 -23.47
C ALA A 21 24.66 6.28 -23.20
N THR A 22 24.24 7.52 -23.43
CA THR A 22 22.83 7.85 -23.50
C THR A 22 22.24 7.37 -24.83
N LYS A 23 20.91 7.39 -24.95
CA LYS A 23 20.22 7.04 -26.21
C LYS A 23 20.67 7.94 -27.37
N GLU A 24 20.91 9.22 -27.12
CA GLU A 24 21.35 10.18 -28.13
C GLU A 24 22.77 9.87 -28.63
N ASP A 25 23.65 9.45 -27.74
CA ASP A 25 25.02 9.03 -28.07
C ASP A 25 25.01 7.77 -28.94
N CYS A 26 24.16 6.80 -28.60
CA CYS A 26 23.96 5.59 -29.41
C CYS A 26 23.42 5.91 -30.81
N ASP A 27 22.48 6.85 -30.93
CA ASP A 27 21.93 7.27 -32.22
C ASP A 27 22.97 7.99 -33.09
N LYS A 28 23.82 8.82 -32.47
CA LYS A 28 24.96 9.46 -33.15
C LYS A 28 25.97 8.42 -33.63
N ARG A 29 26.32 7.46 -32.76
CA ARG A 29 27.25 6.37 -33.09
C ARG A 29 26.72 5.50 -34.23
N ALA A 30 25.43 5.21 -34.25
CA ALA A 30 24.78 4.48 -35.35
C ALA A 30 24.95 5.20 -36.70
N ARG A 31 24.81 6.53 -36.73
CA ARG A 31 25.01 7.34 -37.94
C ARG A 31 26.47 7.32 -38.42
N GLU A 32 27.43 7.44 -37.50
CA GLU A 32 28.88 7.35 -37.81
C GLU A 32 29.28 5.99 -38.41
N LEU A 33 28.62 4.92 -37.94
CA LEU A 33 28.83 3.58 -38.45
C LEU A 33 28.02 3.27 -39.72
N GLY A 34 27.19 4.21 -40.18
CA GLY A 34 26.37 4.08 -41.39
C GLY A 34 25.23 3.07 -41.24
N MET A 35 24.66 2.94 -40.04
CA MET A 35 23.56 2.03 -39.75
C MET A 35 22.31 2.76 -39.27
N ALA A 36 21.16 2.08 -39.30
CA ALA A 36 19.95 2.61 -38.70
C ALA A 36 20.10 2.74 -37.17
N THR A 37 19.47 3.74 -36.57
CA THR A 37 19.60 4.08 -35.13
C THR A 37 19.33 2.88 -34.22
N TYR A 38 18.30 2.10 -34.50
CA TYR A 38 17.96 0.89 -33.73
C TYR A 38 18.94 -0.27 -33.93
N SER A 39 19.73 -0.28 -35.00
CA SER A 39 20.61 -1.41 -35.34
C SER A 39 21.85 -1.47 -34.45
N TYR A 40 22.32 -0.32 -33.94
CA TYR A 40 23.50 -0.27 -33.10
C TYR A 40 23.26 -0.92 -31.72
N PRO A 41 22.23 -0.53 -30.93
CA PRO A 41 21.94 -1.21 -29.66
C PRO A 41 21.57 -2.68 -29.84
N ARG A 42 20.85 -3.01 -30.93
CA ARG A 42 20.50 -4.39 -31.24
C ARG A 42 21.74 -5.28 -31.41
N ARG A 43 22.74 -4.81 -32.15
CA ARG A 43 23.98 -5.58 -32.38
C ARG A 43 24.83 -5.73 -31.13
N MET A 44 24.80 -4.75 -30.22
CA MET A 44 25.47 -4.85 -28.92
C MET A 44 24.78 -5.90 -28.04
N ASN A 45 23.43 -5.88 -27.99
CA ASN A 45 22.64 -6.86 -27.26
C ASN A 45 22.79 -8.28 -27.83
N GLU A 46 22.81 -8.44 -29.16
CA GLU A 46 23.07 -9.74 -29.83
C GLU A 46 24.46 -10.31 -29.49
N ARG A 47 25.39 -9.46 -29.03
CA ARG A 47 26.73 -9.83 -28.55
C ARG A 47 26.80 -9.95 -27.02
N GLY A 48 25.67 -9.89 -26.32
CA GLY A 48 25.59 -10.04 -24.86
C GLY A 48 26.02 -8.81 -24.07
N ILE A 49 26.14 -7.64 -24.71
CA ILE A 49 26.47 -6.38 -24.04
C ILE A 49 25.18 -5.60 -23.81
N TYR A 50 24.89 -5.31 -22.56
CA TYR A 50 23.70 -4.57 -22.14
C TYR A 50 24.10 -3.25 -21.48
N TYR A 51 23.18 -2.28 -21.46
CA TYR A 51 23.36 -1.03 -20.70
C TYR A 51 23.69 -1.34 -19.24
N LYS A 52 24.56 -0.52 -18.64
CA LYS A 52 24.80 -0.60 -17.22
C LYS A 52 23.49 -0.24 -16.51
N SER A 53 22.94 -1.19 -15.74
CA SER A 53 21.77 -0.89 -14.91
C SER A 53 22.13 0.32 -14.05
N PRO A 54 21.26 1.34 -13.95
CA PRO A 54 21.42 2.33 -12.90
C PRO A 54 21.54 1.57 -11.57
N GLU A 55 22.40 2.06 -10.67
CA GLU A 55 22.43 1.54 -9.31
C GLU A 55 20.98 1.53 -8.77
N PRO A 56 20.57 0.46 -8.08
CA PRO A 56 19.23 0.39 -7.53
C PRO A 56 19.02 1.66 -6.71
N LEU A 57 18.03 2.48 -7.10
CA LEU A 57 17.59 3.61 -6.30
C LEU A 57 17.34 3.07 -4.91
N GLN A 58 17.91 3.71 -3.88
CA GLN A 58 17.60 3.37 -2.50
C GLN A 58 16.09 3.36 -2.35
N GLU A 59 15.50 2.17 -2.25
CA GLU A 59 14.08 2.02 -2.03
C GLU A 59 13.75 2.81 -0.76
N ALA A 60 12.79 3.72 -0.87
CA ALA A 60 12.30 4.44 0.29
C ALA A 60 11.85 3.41 1.32
N ARG A 61 12.61 3.27 2.41
CA ARG A 61 12.23 2.40 3.52
C ARG A 61 10.97 3.00 4.13
N ILE A 62 9.83 2.46 3.76
CA ILE A 62 8.57 2.74 4.44
C ILE A 62 8.68 2.06 5.81
N GLU A 63 8.97 2.84 6.85
CA GLU A 63 8.80 2.38 8.23
C GLU A 63 7.32 2.05 8.42
N ARG A 64 6.99 0.75 8.43
CA ARG A 64 5.65 0.31 8.78
C ARG A 64 5.51 0.45 10.28
N THR A 65 4.68 1.39 10.74
CA THR A 65 4.26 1.43 12.14
C THR A 65 3.64 0.06 12.47
N PRO A 66 4.18 -0.69 13.45
CA PRO A 66 3.60 -1.96 13.82
C PRO A 66 2.17 -1.73 14.30
N TYR A 67 1.26 -2.60 13.88
CA TYR A 67 -0.10 -2.57 14.42
C TYR A 67 -0.04 -2.62 15.96
N PRO A 68 -0.87 -1.82 16.66
CA PRO A 68 -0.94 -1.88 18.10
C PRO A 68 -1.31 -3.31 18.54
N ASP A 69 -0.76 -3.75 19.67
CA ASP A 69 -1.21 -4.99 20.29
C ASP A 69 -2.65 -4.77 20.79
N PHE A 70 -3.61 -5.29 20.02
CA PHE A 70 -5.05 -5.14 20.28
C PHE A 70 -5.53 -5.82 21.58
N LYS A 71 -4.62 -6.41 22.39
CA LYS A 71 -4.94 -7.10 23.66
C LYS A 71 -6.18 -7.98 23.55
N ILE A 72 -6.31 -8.68 22.43
CA ILE A 72 -7.47 -9.52 22.16
C ILE A 72 -7.48 -10.60 23.23
N LYS A 73 -8.50 -10.58 24.09
CA LYS A 73 -8.63 -11.58 25.15
C LYS A 73 -8.73 -12.96 24.50
N PRO A 74 -7.94 -13.96 24.92
CA PRO A 74 -8.06 -15.30 24.39
C PRO A 74 -9.46 -15.84 24.68
N PHE A 75 -10.24 -16.13 23.64
CA PHE A 75 -11.53 -16.78 23.77
C PHE A 75 -11.38 -18.28 23.54
N LYS A 76 -11.96 -19.09 24.43
CA LYS A 76 -12.07 -20.54 24.23
C LYS A 76 -13.31 -20.82 23.41
N VAL A 77 -13.12 -21.36 22.21
CA VAL A 77 -14.23 -21.93 21.43
C VAL A 77 -14.67 -23.22 22.11
N THR A 78 -15.76 -23.17 22.86
CA THR A 78 -16.37 -24.36 23.45
C THR A 78 -17.04 -25.16 22.34
N LYS A 79 -16.58 -26.39 22.09
CA LYS A 79 -17.25 -27.30 21.13
C LYS A 79 -18.66 -27.61 21.64
N SER A 80 -19.65 -27.12 20.92
CA SER A 80 -21.06 -27.34 21.20
C SER A 80 -21.56 -28.56 20.39
N ARG A 81 -22.47 -29.35 20.97
CA ARG A 81 -23.22 -30.41 20.24
C ARG A 81 -24.49 -29.87 19.54
N ARG A 82 -24.78 -28.58 19.67
CA ARG A 82 -25.88 -27.88 18.99
C ARG A 82 -25.41 -27.35 17.64
N ASP A 83 -26.34 -27.10 16.72
CA ASP A 83 -26.06 -26.37 15.48
C ASP A 83 -25.28 -25.09 15.81
N GLU A 84 -24.14 -24.93 15.14
CA GLU A 84 -23.22 -23.81 15.33
C GLU A 84 -23.60 -22.68 14.35
N GLU A 85 -23.66 -21.46 14.85
CA GLU A 85 -23.94 -20.26 14.05
C GLU A 85 -22.66 -19.43 13.88
N ASP A 86 -22.45 -18.86 12.69
CA ASP A 86 -21.44 -17.82 12.47
C ASP A 86 -22.18 -16.46 12.43
N ILE A 87 -21.60 -15.44 13.03
CA ILE A 87 -22.16 -14.08 13.02
C ILE A 87 -21.33 -13.16 12.12
N GLY A 88 -22.01 -12.34 11.32
CA GLY A 88 -21.41 -11.24 10.58
C GLY A 88 -21.78 -9.90 11.21
N ILE A 89 -20.77 -9.11 11.58
CA ILE A 89 -20.90 -7.75 12.08
C ILE A 89 -20.43 -6.84 10.95
N VAL A 90 -21.30 -5.97 10.45
CA VAL A 90 -20.98 -5.04 9.37
C VAL A 90 -20.96 -3.62 9.95
N ILE A 91 -19.85 -2.91 9.75
CA ILE A 91 -19.66 -1.52 10.16
C ILE A 91 -19.23 -0.72 8.94
N ALA A 92 -19.86 0.43 8.70
CA ALA A 92 -19.58 1.28 7.55
C ALA A 92 -19.77 2.76 7.95
N ASP A 93 -18.92 3.63 7.40
CA ASP A 93 -19.08 5.09 7.41
C ASP A 93 -19.28 5.73 8.80
N PRO A 94 -18.55 5.33 9.87
CA PRO A 94 -18.75 5.97 11.17
C PRO A 94 -18.21 7.41 11.24
N HIS A 95 -17.35 7.85 10.31
CA HIS A 95 -16.82 9.21 10.24
C HIS A 95 -16.35 9.76 11.60
N ILE A 96 -15.49 9.00 12.26
CA ILE A 96 -14.98 9.34 13.59
C ILE A 96 -14.16 10.63 13.49
N ASP A 97 -14.23 11.45 14.54
CA ASP A 97 -13.50 12.72 14.67
C ASP A 97 -13.97 13.87 13.75
N LYS A 98 -15.18 13.79 13.22
CA LYS A 98 -15.72 14.85 12.37
C LYS A 98 -16.06 16.11 13.18
N ILE A 99 -15.40 17.23 12.92
CA ILE A 99 -15.70 18.51 13.58
C ILE A 99 -16.98 19.13 12.96
N THR A 100 -18.12 18.86 13.59
CA THR A 100 -19.40 19.54 13.30
C THR A 100 -20.04 20.01 14.60
N GLU A 101 -20.92 21.01 14.52
CA GLU A 101 -21.65 21.53 15.70
C GLU A 101 -22.41 20.43 16.46
N SER A 102 -22.84 19.38 15.76
CA SER A 102 -23.58 18.25 16.31
C SER A 102 -22.74 17.04 16.68
N TYR A 103 -21.44 17.02 16.34
CA TYR A 103 -20.57 15.89 16.65
C TYR A 103 -19.85 16.10 17.99
N ASN A 104 -19.89 15.07 18.82
CA ASN A 104 -19.18 15.04 20.08
C ASN A 104 -18.49 13.68 20.23
N LEU A 105 -17.18 13.70 20.40
CA LEU A 105 -16.35 12.50 20.47
C LEU A 105 -16.74 11.58 21.63
N ASN A 106 -17.08 12.15 22.80
CA ASN A 106 -17.48 11.34 23.96
C ASN A 106 -18.80 10.62 23.71
N ILE A 107 -19.78 11.31 23.09
CA ILE A 107 -21.05 10.70 22.70
C ILE A 107 -20.84 9.62 21.63
N ALA A 108 -19.91 9.82 20.69
CA ALA A 108 -19.57 8.82 19.70
C ALA A 108 -19.00 7.55 20.36
N LYS A 109 -18.06 7.70 21.31
CA LYS A 109 -17.52 6.59 22.11
C LYS A 109 -18.60 5.84 22.88
N GLU A 110 -19.46 6.55 23.60
CA GLU A 110 -20.59 5.95 24.33
C GLU A 110 -21.53 5.15 23.40
N ARG A 111 -21.76 5.62 22.17
CA ARG A 111 -22.57 4.90 21.17
C ARG A 111 -21.87 3.63 20.67
N PHE A 112 -20.56 3.67 20.48
CA PHE A 112 -19.78 2.49 20.11
C PHE A 112 -19.77 1.45 21.22
N ASP A 113 -19.59 1.87 22.47
CA ASP A 113 -19.68 0.99 23.65
C ASP A 113 -21.06 0.34 23.73
N TYR A 114 -22.13 1.13 23.60
CA TYR A 114 -23.50 0.62 23.61
C TYR A 114 -23.76 -0.38 22.46
N LEU A 115 -23.23 -0.11 21.27
CA LEU A 115 -23.35 -1.00 20.11
C LEU A 115 -22.62 -2.32 20.37
N LEU A 116 -21.41 -2.27 20.95
CA LEU A 116 -20.63 -3.45 21.31
C LEU A 116 -21.36 -4.28 22.36
N ASP A 117 -21.82 -3.67 23.45
CA ASP A 117 -22.55 -4.35 24.52
C ASP A 117 -23.84 -5.00 24.02
N SER A 118 -24.59 -4.29 23.18
CA SER A 118 -25.79 -4.81 22.54
C SER A 118 -25.48 -6.01 21.64
N THR A 119 -24.41 -5.92 20.85
CA THR A 119 -23.95 -7.01 19.98
C THR A 119 -23.55 -8.23 20.80
N MET A 120 -22.77 -8.04 21.87
CA MET A 120 -22.37 -9.12 22.78
C MET A 120 -23.57 -9.74 23.48
N THR A 121 -24.58 -8.94 23.83
CA THR A 121 -25.84 -9.44 24.41
C THR A 121 -26.56 -10.35 23.41
N ILE A 122 -26.68 -9.94 22.15
CA ILE A 122 -27.28 -10.77 21.09
C ILE A 122 -26.48 -12.06 20.91
N ILE A 123 -25.14 -11.97 20.82
CA ILE A 123 -24.26 -13.14 20.70
C ILE A 123 -24.49 -14.13 21.85
N ASN A 124 -24.64 -13.63 23.08
CA ASN A 124 -24.85 -14.46 24.28
C ASN A 124 -26.26 -15.08 24.36
N LEU A 125 -27.27 -14.46 23.73
CA LEU A 125 -28.64 -14.98 23.67
C LEU A 125 -28.83 -16.06 22.59
N HIS A 126 -27.99 -16.05 21.55
CA HIS A 126 -28.05 -16.98 20.43
C HIS A 126 -27.48 -18.37 20.76
N ARG A 127 -27.64 -19.30 19.80
CA ARG A 127 -26.95 -20.60 19.85
C ARG A 127 -25.42 -20.36 19.88
N PRO A 128 -24.61 -21.34 20.32
CA PRO A 128 -23.17 -21.17 20.41
C PRO A 128 -22.57 -20.63 19.11
N ILE A 129 -22.09 -19.39 19.17
CA ILE A 129 -21.47 -18.72 18.02
C ILE A 129 -20.05 -19.22 17.88
N ARG A 130 -19.74 -19.79 16.71
CA ARG A 130 -18.43 -20.38 16.42
C ARG A 130 -17.42 -19.32 15.99
N LYS A 131 -17.86 -18.37 15.16
CA LYS A 131 -17.03 -17.28 14.63
C LYS A 131 -17.81 -15.98 14.53
N ALA A 132 -17.13 -14.87 14.83
CA ALA A 132 -17.57 -13.53 14.50
C ALA A 132 -16.72 -12.99 13.35
N HIS A 133 -17.38 -12.60 12.26
CA HIS A 133 -16.78 -11.97 11.10
C HIS A 133 -17.08 -10.48 11.15
N ILE A 134 -16.05 -9.64 11.22
CA ILE A 134 -16.21 -8.18 11.21
C ILE A 134 -15.88 -7.70 9.80
N PHE A 135 -16.86 -7.05 9.16
CA PHE A 135 -16.73 -6.41 7.86
C PHE A 135 -16.75 -4.90 8.07
N ALA A 136 -15.59 -4.27 7.96
CA ALA A 136 -15.46 -2.82 7.97
C ALA A 136 -15.42 -2.30 6.53
N LEU A 137 -16.45 -1.57 6.10
CA LEU A 137 -16.69 -1.24 4.69
C LEU A 137 -16.12 0.10 4.22
N GLY A 138 -15.41 0.83 5.08
CA GLY A 138 -14.77 2.11 4.74
C GLY A 138 -15.21 3.27 5.64
N ASP A 139 -14.62 4.44 5.38
CA ASP A 139 -14.95 5.72 6.01
C ASP A 139 -15.00 5.71 7.55
N ILE A 140 -14.04 4.96 8.12
CA ILE A 140 -13.91 4.82 9.58
C ILE A 140 -13.51 6.15 10.23
N GLY A 141 -12.45 6.76 9.70
CA GLY A 141 -12.01 8.10 10.09
C GLY A 141 -12.47 9.14 9.08
N GLN A 142 -12.56 10.38 9.53
CA GLN A 142 -12.76 11.52 8.64
C GLN A 142 -11.41 11.89 8.00
N GLY A 143 -11.36 11.85 6.67
CA GLY A 143 -10.15 12.20 5.92
C GLY A 143 -9.94 13.72 5.81
N GLU A 144 -8.68 14.15 5.85
CA GLU A 144 -8.24 15.51 5.51
C GLU A 144 -8.27 15.77 3.99
N ASN A 145 -9.38 15.44 3.31
CA ASN A 145 -9.43 15.57 1.84
C ASN A 145 -10.14 16.87 1.41
N PRO A 146 -9.40 17.92 1.01
CA PRO A 146 -9.98 19.20 0.57
C PRO A 146 -10.86 19.08 -0.69
N PHE A 147 -10.81 17.97 -1.42
CA PHE A 147 -11.58 17.76 -2.65
C PHE A 147 -12.97 17.13 -2.42
N GLN A 148 -13.27 16.61 -1.23
CA GLN A 148 -14.59 16.03 -0.88
C GLN A 148 -15.49 16.99 -0.10
N GLY A 149 -15.16 18.28 -0.06
CA GLY A 149 -15.93 19.30 0.65
C GLY A 149 -15.62 19.39 2.15
N SER A 150 -14.73 18.55 2.67
CA SER A 150 -14.18 18.71 4.00
C SER A 150 -13.04 19.73 3.99
N LYS A 151 -13.21 20.82 4.73
CA LYS A 151 -12.17 21.84 4.86
C LYS A 151 -11.03 21.31 5.72
N ILE A 152 -9.80 21.64 5.36
CA ILE A 152 -8.63 21.45 6.23
C ILE A 152 -8.92 22.20 7.55
N GLY A 153 -8.92 21.48 8.67
CA GLY A 153 -9.38 21.97 9.98
C GLY A 153 -10.71 21.39 10.47
N GLU A 154 -11.27 20.38 9.80
CA GLU A 154 -12.48 19.63 10.22
C GLU A 154 -12.19 18.31 10.97
N THR A 155 -10.93 18.05 11.31
CA THR A 155 -10.48 16.90 12.11
C THR A 155 -9.36 17.36 13.04
N GLU A 156 -9.35 16.88 14.29
CA GLU A 156 -8.34 17.28 15.29
C GLU A 156 -7.08 16.42 15.19
N ALA A 157 -7.20 15.23 14.61
CA ALA A 157 -6.13 14.24 14.49
C ALA A 157 -6.10 13.60 13.09
N GLY A 158 -4.95 13.04 12.71
CA GLY A 158 -4.83 12.31 11.44
C GLY A 158 -5.61 10.99 11.47
N VAL A 159 -5.98 10.44 10.30
CA VAL A 159 -6.79 9.19 10.20
C VAL A 159 -6.23 8.04 11.04
N TYR A 160 -4.92 7.92 11.17
CA TYR A 160 -4.28 6.89 12.01
C TYR A 160 -4.59 7.09 13.51
N GLU A 161 -4.49 8.33 13.99
CA GLU A 161 -4.76 8.73 15.37
C GLU A 161 -6.25 8.60 15.68
N GLN A 162 -7.13 8.99 14.74
CA GLN A 162 -8.58 8.79 14.88
C GLN A 162 -8.94 7.31 15.05
N ILE A 163 -8.33 6.41 14.28
CA ILE A 163 -8.59 4.97 14.44
C ILE A 163 -8.04 4.46 15.77
N HIS A 164 -6.84 4.87 16.16
CA HIS A 164 -6.18 4.33 17.35
C HIS A 164 -6.72 4.88 18.68
N ASP A 165 -7.03 6.17 18.75
CA ASP A 165 -7.37 6.84 20.00
C ASP A 165 -8.89 7.06 20.16
N HIS A 166 -9.61 7.08 19.04
CA HIS A 166 -11.03 7.44 19.01
C HIS A 166 -11.96 6.27 18.60
N ALA A 167 -11.46 5.29 17.85
CA ALA A 167 -12.24 4.13 17.36
C ALA A 167 -12.00 2.82 18.14
N VAL A 168 -11.29 2.89 19.27
CA VAL A 168 -10.97 1.75 20.16
C VAL A 168 -11.84 1.77 21.40
#